data_AF-A0A7C2JJW5-F1
#
_entry.id   AF-A0A7C2JJW5-F1
#
_cell.length_a   1.000
_cell.length_b   1.000
_cell.length_c   1.000
_cell.angle_alpha   90.00
_cell.angle_beta   90.00
_cell.angle_gamma   90.00
#
_symmetry.space_group_name_H-M   'P 1'
#
loop_
_entity.id
_entity.type
_entity.pdbx_description
1 polymer ?
#
loop_
_entity_poly.entity_id
_entity_poly.type
_entity_poly.pdbx_seq_one_letter_code
_entity_poly.pdbx_strand_id
1 'polypeptide(L)'
;MAGRVAETRLPLVIREMDAESSRDSAVDISTDFLARSVLCVPMIARGELVGVIELVNKVGEPFTEDDQTLLSSIATYAAVAVDNARMFRKHRSL
;
A
#
# COMPACT_ATOMS: atom_id res chain seq x y z
N MET A 1 2.35 5.46 -6.74
CA MET A 1 1.60 5.89 -5.53
C MET A 1 2.30 5.44 -4.26
N ALA A 2 2.74 4.18 -4.20
CA ALA A 2 3.54 3.65 -3.09
C ALA A 2 4.75 4.53 -2.70
N GLY A 3 5.50 5.09 -3.66
CA GLY A 3 6.63 5.99 -3.37
C GLY A 3 6.25 7.21 -2.52
N ARG A 4 5.15 7.89 -2.85
CA ARG A 4 4.65 9.04 -2.07
C ARG A 4 4.23 8.62 -0.65
N VAL A 5 3.56 7.48 -0.51
CA VAL A 5 3.16 6.95 0.81
C VAL A 5 4.37 6.53 1.64
N ALA A 6 5.39 5.95 1.01
CA ALA A 6 6.65 5.61 1.67
C ALA A 6 7.40 6.87 2.15
N GLU A 7 7.44 7.92 1.34
CA GLU A 7 8.09 9.19 1.66
C GLU A 7 7.36 9.93 2.79
N THR A 8 6.04 10.11 2.68
CA THR A 8 5.26 10.89 3.65
C THR A 8 4.91 10.10 4.91
N ARG A 9 4.93 8.76 4.83
CA ARG A 9 4.41 7.84 5.86
C ARG A 9 2.94 8.10 6.21
N LEU A 10 2.17 8.60 5.24
CA LEU A 10 0.75 8.89 5.38
C LEU A 10 -0.08 8.07 4.39
N PRO A 11 -1.29 7.62 4.78
CA PRO A 11 -2.25 7.05 3.85
C PRO A 11 -2.53 7.95 2.65
N LEU A 12 -2.81 7.30 1.51
CA LEU A 12 -3.28 7.95 0.31
C LEU A 12 -4.53 7.24 -0.20
N VAL A 13 -5.57 8.03 -0.47
CA VAL A 13 -6.80 7.55 -1.10
C VAL A 13 -7.04 8.32 -2.39
N ILE A 14 -7.17 7.60 -3.48
CA ILE A 14 -7.61 8.10 -4.78
C ILE A 14 -8.91 7.38 -5.10
N ARG A 15 -10.02 8.10 -5.01
CA ARG A 15 -11.36 7.52 -5.20
C ARG A 15 -11.68 7.30 -6.67
N GLU A 16 -11.17 8.19 -7.52
CA GLU A 16 -11.33 8.14 -8.97
C GLU A 16 -10.04 8.65 -9.63
N MET A 17 -9.66 8.01 -10.73
CA MET A 17 -8.49 8.32 -11.54
C MET A 17 -8.85 8.13 -13.01
N ASP A 18 -8.51 9.11 -13.84
CA ASP A 18 -8.66 8.98 -15.28
C ASP A 18 -7.59 8.06 -15.89
N ALA A 19 -7.85 7.59 -17.11
CA ALA A 19 -6.98 6.62 -17.76
C ALA A 19 -5.59 7.17 -18.12
N GLU A 20 -5.45 8.49 -18.31
CA GLU A 20 -4.17 9.13 -18.63
C GLU A 20 -3.29 9.16 -17.38
N SER A 21 -3.83 9.68 -16.27
CA SER A 21 -3.21 9.69 -14.95
C SER A 21 -2.81 8.30 -14.47
N SER A 22 -3.60 7.27 -14.80
CA SER A 22 -3.26 5.88 -14.50
C SER A 22 -2.04 5.39 -15.28
N ARG A 23 -1.90 5.74 -16.56
CA ARG A 23 -0.80 5.30 -17.43
C ARG A 23 0.52 5.99 -17.09
N ASP A 24 0.45 7.25 -16.71
CA ASP A 24 1.61 8.02 -16.25
C ASP A 24 2.09 7.59 -14.86
N SER A 25 1.26 6.84 -14.13
CA SER A 25 1.66 6.32 -12.83
C SER A 25 2.66 5.17 -12.99
N ALA A 26 3.73 5.18 -12.19
CA ALA A 26 4.77 4.13 -12.19
C ALA A 26 4.29 2.73 -11.74
N VAL A 27 2.98 2.51 -11.63
CA VAL A 27 2.33 1.27 -11.20
C VAL A 27 1.74 0.59 -12.44
N ASP A 28 2.55 0.40 -13.47
CA ASP A 28 2.20 -0.48 -14.58
C ASP A 28 2.53 -1.92 -14.17
N ILE A 29 1.63 -2.54 -13.40
CA ILE A 29 1.81 -3.93 -12.93
C ILE A 29 1.66 -4.91 -14.11
N SER A 30 1.11 -4.44 -15.24
CA SER A 30 1.06 -5.06 -16.57
C SER A 30 0.18 -4.16 -17.45
N THR A 31 0.46 -4.07 -18.75
CA THR A 31 -0.21 -3.17 -19.73
C THR A 31 -1.75 -3.23 -19.77
N ASP A 32 -2.37 -4.26 -19.19
CA ASP A 32 -3.83 -4.43 -19.13
C ASP A 32 -4.48 -4.01 -17.79
N PHE A 33 -3.71 -3.53 -16.81
CA PHE A 33 -4.23 -3.16 -15.48
C PHE A 33 -4.18 -1.65 -15.22
N LEU A 34 -5.24 -0.94 -15.64
CA LEU A 34 -5.42 0.49 -15.34
C LEU A 34 -6.00 0.68 -13.93
N ALA A 35 -5.33 1.47 -13.11
CA ALA A 35 -5.78 1.89 -11.79
C ALA A 35 -6.80 3.03 -11.89
N ARG A 36 -8.06 2.75 -11.58
CA ARG A 36 -9.18 3.70 -11.51
C ARG A 36 -9.43 4.23 -10.11
N SER A 37 -9.08 3.45 -9.09
CA SER A 37 -9.14 3.84 -7.69
C SER A 37 -8.04 3.14 -6.91
N VAL A 38 -7.47 3.81 -5.92
CA VAL A 38 -6.37 3.29 -5.11
C VAL A 38 -6.53 3.69 -3.65
N LEU A 39 -6.37 2.74 -2.74
CA LEU A 39 -6.19 2.97 -1.31
C LEU A 39 -4.85 2.38 -0.91
N CYS A 40 -3.93 3.24 -0.47
CA CYS A 40 -2.54 2.90 -0.20
C CYS A 40 -2.17 3.35 1.20
N VAL A 41 -1.58 2.47 2.02
CA VAL A 41 -1.20 2.77 3.41
C VAL A 41 0.21 2.29 3.72
N PRO A 42 0.96 3.01 4.58
CA PRO A 42 2.30 2.60 4.96
C PRO A 42 2.25 1.40 5.92
N MET A 43 3.25 0.53 5.82
CA MET A 43 3.48 -0.55 6.78
C MET A 43 4.64 -0.14 7.70
N ILE A 44 4.33 0.13 8.97
CA ILE A 44 5.30 0.63 9.95
C ILE A 44 5.42 -0.40 11.09
N ALA A 45 6.65 -0.85 11.36
CA ALA A 45 6.97 -1.72 12.49
C ALA A 45 8.08 -1.08 13.32
N ARG A 46 7.87 -0.94 14.64
CA ARG A 46 8.83 -0.31 15.56
C ARG A 46 9.32 1.07 15.09
N GLY A 47 8.43 1.87 14.52
CA GLY A 47 8.74 3.22 14.00
C GLY A 47 9.42 3.26 12.63
N GLU A 48 9.77 2.10 12.08
CA GLU A 48 10.44 1.97 10.78
C GLU A 48 9.46 1.58 9.68
N LEU A 49 9.62 2.19 8.51
CA LEU A 49 8.86 1.81 7.32
C LEU A 49 9.41 0.48 6.81
N VAL A 50 8.58 -0.56 6.84
CA VAL A 50 8.96 -1.89 6.34
C VAL A 50 8.43 -2.16 4.94
N GLY A 51 7.43 -1.39 4.49
CA GLY A 51 6.86 -1.47 3.14
C GLY A 51 5.61 -0.60 3.00
N VAL A 52 4.87 -0.84 1.93
CA VAL A 52 3.58 -0.20 1.63
C VAL A 52 2.63 -1.29 1.15
N ILE A 53 1.36 -1.19 1.50
CA ILE A 53 0.29 -2.06 0.99
C ILE A 53 -0.75 -1.19 0.28
N GLU A 54 -1.25 -1.68 -0.85
CA GLU A 54 -2.24 -0.99 -1.66
C GLU A 54 -3.37 -1.91 -2.12
N LEU A 55 -4.58 -1.36 -2.20
CA LEU A 55 -5.74 -1.93 -2.85
C LEU A 55 -6.04 -1.08 -4.08
N VAL A 56 -6.27 -1.73 -5.22
CA VAL A 56 -6.51 -1.06 -6.49
C VAL A 56 -7.84 -1.54 -7.07
N ASN A 57 -8.61 -0.64 -7.67
CA ASN A 57 -9.87 -0.91 -8.36
C ASN A 57 -10.93 -1.58 -7.46
N LYS A 58 -11.35 -0.90 -6.40
CA LYS A 58 -12.51 -1.35 -5.59
C LYS A 58 -13.72 -1.55 -6.50
N VAL A 59 -14.40 -2.68 -6.31
CA VAL A 59 -15.63 -3.02 -7.05
C VAL A 59 -16.83 -2.44 -6.30
N GLY A 60 -17.71 -1.76 -7.02
CA GLY A 60 -18.89 -1.09 -6.44
C GLY A 60 -18.55 0.32 -5.96
N GLU A 61 -18.88 0.62 -4.71
CA GLU A 61 -18.71 1.96 -4.12
C GLU A 61 -17.23 2.37 -3.97
N PRO A 62 -16.92 3.68 -4.03
CA PRO A 62 -15.57 4.19 -3.79
C PRO A 62 -14.99 3.77 -2.43
N PHE A 63 -13.67 3.93 -2.28
CA PHE A 63 -13.01 3.75 -0.99
C PHE A 63 -13.51 4.77 0.04
N THR A 64 -13.91 4.27 1.21
CA THR A 64 -14.38 5.04 2.35
C THR A 64 -13.28 5.22 3.40
N GLU A 65 -13.55 6.04 4.41
CA GLU A 65 -12.66 6.15 5.58
C GLU A 65 -12.60 4.86 6.41
N ASP A 66 -13.69 4.09 6.42
CA ASP A 66 -13.73 2.78 7.07
C ASP A 66 -12.81 1.78 6.35
N ASP A 67 -12.78 1.79 5.02
CA ASP A 67 -11.84 0.96 4.25
C ASP A 67 -10.39 1.34 4.58
N GLN A 68 -10.09 2.64 4.66
CA GLN A 68 -8.77 3.13 5.02
C GLN A 68 -8.38 2.69 6.44
N THR A 69 -9.31 2.79 7.39
CA THR A 69 -9.10 2.39 8.78
C THR A 69 -8.82 0.89 8.86
N LEU A 70 -9.65 0.08 8.19
CA LEU A 70 -9.48 -1.37 8.12
C LEU A 70 -8.13 -1.74 7.50
N LEU A 71 -7.78 -1.15 6.35
CA LEU A 71 -6.51 -1.45 5.69
C LEU A 71 -5.32 -1.02 6.55
N SER A 72 -5.42 0.10 7.28
CA SER A 72 -4.38 0.56 8.20
C SER A 72 -4.17 -0.42 9.37
N SER A 73 -5.26 -0.99 9.91
CA SER A 73 -5.16 -2.06 10.91
C SER A 73 -4.48 -3.31 10.34
N ILE A 74 -4.88 -3.76 9.15
CA ILE A 74 -4.24 -4.89 8.46
C ILE A 74 -2.75 -4.62 8.22
N ALA A 75 -2.41 -3.41 7.75
CA ALA A 75 -1.04 -2.99 7.50
C ALA A 75 -0.18 -3.03 8.76
N THR A 76 -0.75 -2.69 9.92
CA THR A 76 -0.06 -2.78 11.22
C THR A 76 0.36 -4.22 11.53
N TYR A 77 -0.57 -5.18 11.40
CA TYR A 77 -0.26 -6.60 11.62
C TYR A 77 0.72 -7.15 10.58
N ALA A 78 0.51 -6.81 9.30
CA ALA A 78 1.39 -7.22 8.22
C ALA A 78 2.81 -6.67 8.40
N ALA A 79 2.95 -5.43 8.87
CA ALA A 79 4.25 -4.81 9.14
C ALA A 79 5.05 -5.62 10.17
N VAL A 80 4.40 -5.99 11.28
CA VAL A 80 5.02 -6.83 12.33
C VAL A 80 5.43 -8.19 11.77
N ALA A 81 4.56 -8.83 10.98
CA ALA A 81 4.87 -10.14 10.39
C ALA A 81 6.07 -10.09 9.43
N VAL A 82 6.10 -9.09 8.52
CA VAL A 82 7.20 -8.89 7.57
C VAL A 82 8.49 -8.60 8.31
N ASP A 83 8.44 -7.75 9.32
CA ASP A 83 9.59 -7.42 10.14
C ASP A 83 10.14 -8.65 10.88
N ASN A 84 9.29 -9.43 11.53
CA ASN A 84 9.68 -10.67 12.20
C ASN A 84 10.35 -11.65 11.22
N ALA A 85 9.79 -11.81 10.01
CA ALA A 85 10.38 -12.66 8.98
C ALA A 85 11.74 -12.14 8.48
N ARG A 86 11.97 -10.82 8.45
CA ARG A 86 13.29 -10.22 8.15
C ARG A 86 14.28 -10.49 9.28
N MET A 87 13.89 -10.34 10.54
CA MET A 87 14.76 -10.60 11.69
C MET A 87 15.15 -12.08 11.79
N PHE A 88 14.19 -12.98 11.61
CA PHE A 88 14.47 -14.42 11.60
C PHE A 88 15.49 -14.81 10.51
N ARG A 89 15.37 -14.24 9.30
CA ARG A 89 16.32 -14.48 8.21
C ARG A 89 17.74 -14.00 8.55
N LYS A 90 17.88 -12.84 9.21
CA LYS A 90 19.18 -12.30 9.64
C LYS A 90 19.89 -13.19 10.65
N HIS A 91 19.15 -13.79 11.59
CA HIS A 91 19.72 -14.68 12.59
C HIS A 91 20.10 -16.06 12.03
N ARG A 92 19.55 -16.47 10.89
CA ARG A 92 19.84 -17.78 10.26
C ARG A 92 20.99 -17.73 9.24
N SER A 93 21.50 -16.54 8.91
CA SER A 93 22.65 -16.33 8.02
C SER A 93 23.98 -16.13 8.78
N LEU A 94 23.99 -16.40 10.09
CA LEU A 94 25.16 -16.52 10.95
C LEU A 94 25.32 -17.99 11.34
#